data_AF-A0ABD4YG33-F1
#
_entry.id   AF-A0ABD4YG33-F1
#
_cell.length_a   1.000
_cell.length_b   1.000
_cell.length_c   1.000
_cell.angle_alpha   90.00
_cell.angle_beta   90.00
_cell.angle_gamma   90.00
#
_symmetry.space_group_name_H-M   'P 1'
#
loop_
_entity.id
_entity.type
_entity.pdbx_description
1 polymer ?
#
loop_
_entity_poly.entity_id
_entity_poly.type
_entity_poly.pdbx_seq_one_letter_code
_entity_poly.pdbx_strand_id
1 'polypeptide(L)'
;MSKIYPHMTEKEEQEHFRQLLAEDERQRIAQFAQLKAEENHTHCRDCGRFVDKSRWLLKTSAWAQRGQRPLCAPCFAEYDFDY
;
A
#
# COMPACT_ATOMS: atom_id res chain seq x y z
N MET A 1 -29.02 -12.47 -12.82
CA MET A 1 -28.82 -11.01 -12.64
C MET A 1 -28.01 -10.83 -11.38
N SER A 2 -27.06 -9.91 -11.36
CA SER A 2 -26.21 -9.68 -10.18
C SER A 2 -27.06 -9.26 -8.98
N LYS A 3 -26.68 -9.75 -7.79
CA LYS A 3 -27.29 -9.36 -6.50
C LYS A 3 -26.77 -8.02 -5.99
N ILE A 4 -25.61 -7.58 -6.48
CA ILE A 4 -24.90 -6.39 -6.02
C ILE A 4 -25.19 -5.22 -6.98
N TYR A 5 -25.21 -5.47 -8.29
CA TYR A 5 -25.57 -4.50 -9.30
C TYR A 5 -26.81 -4.96 -10.09
N PRO A 6 -28.03 -4.55 -9.70
CA PRO A 6 -29.28 -5.08 -10.26
C PRO A 6 -29.45 -4.87 -11.77
N HIS A 7 -28.67 -3.97 -12.37
CA HIS A 7 -28.68 -3.67 -13.80
C HIS A 7 -27.64 -4.46 -14.60
N MET A 8 -26.83 -5.30 -13.94
CA MET A 8 -25.79 -6.12 -14.58
C MET A 8 -26.11 -7.61 -14.50
N THR A 9 -25.63 -8.35 -15.49
CA THR A 9 -25.46 -9.81 -15.40
C THR A 9 -24.25 -10.14 -14.51
N GLU A 10 -24.18 -11.38 -14.01
CA GLU A 10 -23.06 -11.81 -13.15
C GLU A 10 -21.71 -11.77 -13.91
N LYS A 11 -21.72 -11.98 -15.22
CA LYS A 11 -20.51 -11.88 -16.05
C LYS A 11 -20.05 -10.44 -16.21
N GLU A 12 -20.97 -9.51 -16.45
CA GLU A 12 -20.67 -8.07 -16.52
C GLU A 12 -20.14 -7.55 -15.18
N GLU A 13 -20.71 -8.01 -14.07
CA GLU A 13 -20.22 -7.72 -12.72
C GLU A 13 -18.77 -8.19 -12.52
N GLN A 14 -18.44 -9.43 -12.93
CA GLN A 14 -17.05 -9.94 -12.83
C GLN A 14 -16.06 -9.15 -13.71
N GLU A 15 -16.49 -8.71 -14.88
CA GLU A 15 -15.67 -7.85 -15.75
C GLU A 15 -15.49 -6.46 -15.13
N HIS A 16 -16.56 -5.90 -14.56
CA HIS A 16 -16.54 -4.62 -13.87
C HIS A 16 -15.59 -4.64 -12.67
N PHE A 17 -15.65 -5.66 -11.81
CA PHE A 17 -14.72 -5.80 -10.68
C PHE A 17 -13.26 -5.92 -11.13
N ARG A 18 -12.98 -6.66 -12.21
CA ARG A 18 -11.62 -6.75 -12.76
C ARG A 18 -11.11 -5.40 -13.23
N GLN A 19 -11.97 -4.59 -13.86
CA GLN A 19 -11.60 -3.23 -14.29
C GLN A 19 -11.33 -2.31 -13.11
N LEU A 20 -12.16 -2.35 -12.07
CA LEU A 20 -11.97 -1.56 -10.86
C LEU A 20 -10.63 -1.89 -10.16
N LEU A 21 -10.31 -3.18 -10.01
CA LEU A 21 -9.04 -3.61 -9.42
C LEU A 21 -7.83 -3.15 -10.25
N ALA A 22 -7.92 -3.23 -11.58
CA ALA A 22 -6.86 -2.77 -12.46
C ALA A 22 -6.67 -1.24 -12.42
N GLU A 23 -7.76 -0.48 -12.26
CA GLU A 23 -7.70 0.97 -12.12
C GLU A 23 -7.09 1.38 -10.77
N ASP A 24 -7.51 0.73 -9.68
CA ASP A 24 -6.93 0.94 -8.34
C ASP A 24 -5.42 0.66 -8.33
N GLU A 25 -4.99 -0.45 -8.95
CA GLU A 25 -3.58 -0.79 -9.08
C GLU A 25 -2.80 0.28 -9.86
N ARG A 26 -3.36 0.79 -10.97
CA ARG A 26 -2.73 1.88 -11.75
C ARG A 26 -2.60 3.16 -10.93
N GLN A 27 -3.65 3.55 -10.22
CA GLN A 27 -3.64 4.74 -9.37
C GLN A 27 -2.60 4.60 -8.26
N ARG A 28 -2.54 3.43 -7.62
CA ARG A 28 -1.55 3.12 -6.58
C ARG A 28 -0.11 3.18 -7.09
N ILE A 29 0.17 2.61 -8.28
CA ILE A 29 1.50 2.70 -8.91
C ILE A 29 1.85 4.17 -9.21
N ALA A 30 0.91 4.95 -9.74
CA ALA A 30 1.14 6.36 -10.05
C ALA A 30 1.46 7.19 -8.80
N GLN A 31 0.78 6.93 -7.68
CA GLN A 31 1.08 7.55 -6.39
C GLN A 31 2.50 7.22 -5.92
N PHE A 32 2.91 5.95 -5.98
CA PHE A 32 4.26 5.54 -5.60
C PHE A 32 5.34 6.12 -6.53
N ALA A 33 5.05 6.30 -7.81
CA ALA A 33 5.98 6.91 -8.75
C ALA A 33 6.37 8.34 -8.34
N GLN A 34 5.46 9.09 -7.72
CA GLN A 34 5.69 10.47 -7.26
C GLN A 34 6.54 10.55 -5.98
N LEU A 35 6.67 9.46 -5.22
CA LEU A 35 7.45 9.46 -3.98
C LEU A 35 8.95 9.63 -4.23
N LYS A 36 9.56 10.60 -3.55
CA LYS A 36 11.00 10.85 -3.57
C LYS A 36 11.67 10.34 -2.29
N ALA A 37 12.82 9.68 -2.45
CA ALA A 37 13.55 9.10 -1.32
C ALA A 37 14.07 10.16 -0.33
N GLU A 38 14.40 11.36 -0.82
CA GLU A 38 14.88 12.49 -0.02
C GLU A 38 13.83 13.00 1.00
N GLU A 39 12.55 12.93 0.66
CA GLU A 39 11.44 13.41 1.50
C GLU A 39 10.92 12.34 2.47
N ASN A 40 11.33 11.08 2.27
CA ASN A 40 10.77 9.93 2.97
C ASN A 40 11.83 9.17 3.78
N HIS A 41 11.40 8.55 4.88
CA HIS A 41 12.12 7.44 5.46
C HIS A 41 11.91 6.21 4.57
N THR A 42 13.01 5.64 4.09
CA THR A 42 13.02 4.58 3.07
C THR A 42 13.70 3.29 3.52
N HIS A 43 14.30 3.29 4.71
CA HIS A 43 15.01 2.14 5.24
C HIS A 43 14.29 1.60 6.47
N CYS A 44 14.36 0.28 6.62
CA CYS A 44 13.80 -0.44 7.74
C CYS A 44 14.47 0.04 9.04
N ARG A 45 13.65 0.30 10.06
CA ARG A 45 14.10 0.67 11.40
C ARG A 45 15.09 -0.34 11.98
N ASP A 46 14.81 -1.63 11.80
CA ASP A 46 15.46 -2.68 12.58
C ASP A 46 16.67 -3.29 11.86
N CYS A 47 16.56 -3.51 10.55
CA CYS A 47 17.64 -4.12 9.76
C CYS A 47 18.31 -3.19 8.75
N GLY A 48 17.87 -1.93 8.65
CA GLY A 48 18.44 -0.96 7.71
C GLY A 48 18.20 -1.26 6.23
N ARG A 49 17.46 -2.32 5.87
CA ARG A 49 17.16 -2.65 4.47
C ARG A 49 16.27 -1.58 3.82
N PHE A 50 16.56 -1.21 2.58
CA PHE A 50 15.66 -0.37 1.78
C PHE A 50 14.30 -1.06 1.59
N VAL A 51 13.21 -0.39 1.94
CA VAL A 51 11.86 -0.97 1.95
C VAL A 51 11.08 -0.58 0.69
N ASP A 52 10.04 -1.36 0.38
CA ASP A 52 9.12 -1.05 -0.71
C ASP A 52 8.45 0.32 -0.53
N LYS A 53 8.18 1.01 -1.65
CA LYS A 53 7.57 2.35 -1.65
C LYS A 53 6.24 2.43 -0.92
N SER A 54 5.47 1.33 -0.89
CA SER A 54 4.22 1.25 -0.11
C SER A 54 4.42 1.39 1.40
N ARG A 55 5.65 1.21 1.88
CA ARG A 55 6.02 1.28 3.31
C ARG A 55 6.80 2.55 3.63
N TRP A 56 7.07 3.42 2.65
CA TRP A 56 7.79 4.65 2.89
C TRP A 56 6.97 5.58 3.78
N LEU A 57 7.67 6.30 4.65
CA LEU A 57 7.03 7.21 5.59
C LEU A 57 7.56 8.63 5.37
N LEU A 58 6.66 9.55 5.03
CA LEU A 58 7.02 10.96 4.83
C LEU A 58 7.65 11.52 6.11
N LYS A 59 8.83 12.14 6.00
CA LYS A 59 9.60 12.65 7.15
C LYS A 59 8.84 13.71 7.95
N THR A 60 7.94 14.44 7.29
CA THR A 60 7.10 15.49 7.90
C THR A 60 5.80 14.96 8.51
N SER A 61 5.48 13.67 8.34
CA SER A 61 4.28 13.08 8.95
C SER A 61 4.35 13.09 10.48
N ALA A 62 3.21 13.19 11.15
CA ALA A 62 3.13 13.15 12.62
C ALA A 62 3.76 11.89 13.21
N TRP A 63 3.63 10.75 12.51
CA TRP A 63 4.24 9.49 12.92
C TRP A 63 5.77 9.56 12.86
N ALA A 64 6.34 10.06 11.75
CA ALA A 64 7.79 10.21 11.61
C ALA A 64 8.36 11.17 12.67
N GLN A 65 7.64 12.26 12.96
CA GLN A 65 7.97 13.22 14.02
C GLN A 65 7.96 12.58 15.41
N ARG A 66 7.08 11.61 15.66
CA ARG A 66 7.04 10.79 16.88
C ARG A 66 8.08 9.65 16.88
N GLY A 67 9.02 9.65 15.93
CA GLY A 67 10.11 8.66 15.86
C GLY A 67 9.76 7.38 15.11
N GLN A 68 8.56 7.25 14.55
CA GLN A 68 8.22 6.07 13.74
C GLN A 68 9.08 5.99 12.48
N ARG A 69 9.41 4.77 12.08
CA ARG A 69 10.19 4.46 10.88
C ARG A 69 9.60 3.24 10.20
N PRO A 70 9.78 3.08 8.87
CA PRO A 70 9.30 1.91 8.16
C PRO A 70 9.86 0.60 8.70
N LEU A 71 9.10 -0.48 8.51
CA LEU A 71 9.58 -1.86 8.70
C LEU A 71 9.50 -2.63 7.39
N CYS A 72 10.55 -3.35 7.03
CA CYS A 72 10.48 -4.30 5.91
C CYS A 72 9.53 -5.45 6.26
N ALA A 73 9.00 -6.14 5.24
CA ALA A 73 8.02 -7.20 5.46
C ALA A 73 8.51 -8.30 6.43
N PRO A 74 9.78 -8.79 6.34
CA PRO A 74 10.31 -9.74 7.31
C PRO A 74 10.32 -9.21 8.75
N CYS A 75 10.90 -8.01 8.98
CA CYS A 75 10.94 -7.44 10.33
C CYS A 75 9.54 -7.16 10.88
N PHE A 76 8.59 -6.78 10.03
CA PHE A 76 7.20 -6.60 10.44
C PHE A 76 6.55 -7.92 10.86
N ALA A 77 6.77 -9.01 10.13
CA ALA A 77 6.21 -10.33 10.43
C ALA A 77 6.66 -10.85 11.82
N GLU A 78 7.86 -10.48 12.26
CA GLU A 78 8.34 -10.77 13.63
C GLU A 78 7.59 -10.02 14.74
N TYR A 79 6.78 -9.00 14.40
CA TYR A 79 5.89 -8.31 15.34
C TYR A 79 4.42 -8.65 15.12
N ASP A 80 4.11 -9.33 14.00
CA ASP A 80 2.78 -9.79 13.63
C ASP A 80 2.49 -11.14 14.33
N PHE A 81 2.76 -11.18 15.64
CA PHE A 81 2.35 -12.28 16.49
C PHE A 81 0.88 -12.09 16.84
N ASP A 82 0.07 -13.01 16.30
CA ASP A 82 -1.38 -13.15 16.40
C ASP A 82 -1.99 -12.57 17.71
N TYR A 83 -2.90 -11.61 17.55
CA TYR A 83 -3.81 -11.12 18.58
C TYR A 83 -5.26 -11.43 18.21
#